data_AF-A0A653AT67-F1
#
_entry.id   AF-A0A653AT67-F1
#
_cell.length_a   1.000
_cell.length_b   1.000
_cell.length_c   1.000
_cell.angle_alpha   90.00
_cell.angle_beta   90.00
_cell.angle_gamma   90.00
#
_symmetry.space_group_name_H-M   'P 1'
#
loop_
_entity.id
_entity.type
_entity.pdbx_description
1 polymer ?
#
loop_
_entity_poly.entity_id
_entity_poly.type
_entity_poly.pdbx_seq_one_letter_code
_entity_poly.pdbx_strand_id
1 'polypeptide(L)'
;MRVYENKEELKSEIKKTYEKYILEFDSIPEDFKDKRCEEVDRTPAENLAYQMGWTTSVLKWESDERAEIEVKMPTEKFKWNQLGELYQWFTDTYATYL
;
A
#
# COMPACT_ATOMS: atom_id res chain seq x y z
N MET A 1 5.65 -14.08 -13.53
CA MET A 1 6.08 -13.55 -12.22
C MET A 1 7.57 -13.24 -12.32
N ARG A 2 8.02 -12.03 -11.96
CA ARG A 2 9.45 -11.71 -11.98
C ARG A 2 10.13 -12.40 -10.80
N VAL A 3 11.29 -13.00 -11.03
CA VAL A 3 12.12 -13.66 -10.02
C VAL A 3 13.38 -12.83 -9.87
N TYR A 4 13.86 -12.66 -8.64
CA TYR A 4 15.09 -11.93 -8.34
C TYR A 4 16.17 -12.93 -7.93
N GLU A 5 17.39 -12.73 -8.42
CA GLU A 5 18.53 -13.59 -8.14
C GLU A 5 19.02 -13.44 -6.70
N ASN A 6 18.90 -12.24 -6.13
CA ASN A 6 19.39 -11.95 -4.78
C ASN A 6 18.66 -10.76 -4.12
N LYS A 7 18.96 -10.55 -2.83
CA LYS A 7 18.38 -9.48 -2.01
C LYS A 7 18.70 -8.07 -2.51
N GLU A 8 19.86 -7.85 -3.13
CA GLU A 8 20.24 -6.51 -3.62
C GLU A 8 19.44 -6.14 -4.87
N GLU A 9 19.20 -7.11 -5.75
CA GLU A 9 18.36 -6.92 -6.93
C GLU A 9 16.92 -6.55 -6.54
N LEU A 10 16.32 -7.26 -5.58
CA LEU A 10 14.98 -6.95 -5.08
C LEU A 10 14.92 -5.54 -4.48
N LYS A 11 15.87 -5.18 -3.60
CA LYS A 11 15.94 -3.84 -2.99
C LYS A 11 16.10 -2.74 -4.03
N SER A 12 16.97 -2.96 -5.01
CA SER A 12 17.22 -2.00 -6.09
C SER A 12 15.97 -1.80 -6.94
N GLU A 13 15.25 -2.88 -7.29
CA GLU A 13 14.02 -2.75 -8.07
C GLU A 13 12.91 -2.06 -7.28
N ILE A 14 12.73 -2.39 -5.98
CA ILE A 14 11.77 -1.68 -5.10
C ILE A 14 12.09 -0.18 -5.05
N LYS A 15 13.35 0.20 -4.80
CA LYS A 15 13.75 1.61 -4.74
C LYS A 15 13.46 2.33 -6.06
N LYS A 16 13.86 1.74 -7.18
CA LYS A 16 13.67 2.29 -8.52
C LYS A 16 12.20 2.49 -8.88
N THR A 17 11.33 1.53 -8.58
CA THR A 17 9.90 1.64 -8.91
C THR A 17 9.18 2.59 -7.94
N TYR A 18 9.55 2.58 -6.66
CA TYR A 18 9.05 3.53 -5.67
C TYR A 18 9.38 4.98 -6.04
N GLU A 19 10.64 5.28 -6.38
CA GLU A 19 11.06 6.63 -6.77
C GLU A 19 10.23 7.16 -7.94
N LYS A 20 10.00 6.33 -8.97
CA LYS A 20 9.14 6.71 -10.08
C LYS A 20 7.70 6.93 -9.66
N TYR A 21 7.16 6.06 -8.82
CA TYR A 21 5.78 6.14 -8.35
C TYR A 21 5.53 7.42 -7.54
N ILE A 22 6.39 7.73 -6.57
CA ILE A 22 6.15 8.86 -5.66
C ILE A 22 6.31 10.21 -6.35
N LEU A 23 7.21 10.32 -7.34
CA LEU A 23 7.41 11.54 -8.12
C LEU A 23 6.17 11.98 -8.91
N GLU A 24 5.27 11.07 -9.26
CA GLU A 24 4.01 11.43 -9.95
C GLU A 24 3.10 12.30 -9.07
N PHE A 25 3.26 12.24 -7.74
CA PHE A 25 2.45 13.00 -6.79
C PHE A 25 3.01 14.41 -6.50
N ASP A 26 4.29 14.69 -6.79
CA ASP A 26 4.92 15.99 -6.52
C ASP A 26 4.22 17.15 -7.23
N SER A 27 3.55 16.87 -8.36
CA SER A 27 2.86 17.87 -9.17
C SER A 27 1.37 18.01 -8.84
N ILE A 28 0.84 17.19 -7.92
CA ILE A 28 -0.58 17.20 -7.55
C ILE A 28 -0.77 18.17 -6.38
N PRO A 29 -1.53 19.27 -6.55
CA PRO A 29 -1.81 20.16 -5.43
C PRO A 29 -2.70 19.46 -4.39
N GLU A 30 -2.48 19.80 -3.12
CA GLU A 30 -3.20 19.21 -1.98
C GLU A 30 -4.74 19.29 -2.13
N ASP A 31 -5.26 20.41 -2.63
CA ASP A 31 -6.69 20.61 -2.90
C ASP A 31 -7.30 19.58 -3.88
N PHE A 32 -6.47 18.84 -4.62
CA PHE A 32 -6.86 17.80 -5.57
C PHE A 32 -6.70 16.38 -5.04
N LYS A 33 -6.17 16.18 -3.84
CA LYS A 33 -5.85 14.84 -3.31
C LYS A 33 -7.07 13.91 -3.22
N ASP A 34 -8.25 14.48 -3.02
CA ASP A 34 -9.53 13.78 -2.90
C ASP A 34 -10.41 13.92 -4.14
N LYS A 35 -9.90 14.55 -5.21
CA LYS A 35 -10.67 14.72 -6.44
C LYS A 35 -10.77 13.40 -7.20
N ARG A 36 -12.00 12.93 -7.40
CA ARG A 36 -12.30 11.76 -8.22
C ARG A 36 -12.38 12.12 -9.70
N CYS A 37 -11.77 11.29 -10.54
CA CYS A 37 -11.89 11.34 -12.00
C CYS A 37 -12.78 10.18 -12.47
N GLU A 38 -13.66 10.41 -13.43
CA GLU A 38 -14.67 9.42 -13.86
C GLU A 38 -14.05 8.11 -14.40
N GLU A 39 -12.90 8.21 -15.06
CA GLU A 39 -12.20 7.07 -15.66
C GLU A 39 -11.21 6.37 -14.71
N VAL A 40 -11.09 6.82 -13.45
CA VAL A 40 -10.08 6.33 -12.50
C VAL A 40 -10.70 5.93 -11.16
N ASP A 41 -10.44 4.70 -10.72
CA ASP A 41 -11.05 4.10 -9.53
C ASP A 41 -10.67 4.80 -8.21
N ARG A 42 -9.50 5.43 -8.12
CA ARG A 42 -8.95 5.99 -6.88
C ARG A 42 -8.56 7.46 -7.03
N THR A 43 -8.83 8.24 -5.99
CA THR A 43 -8.22 9.57 -5.83
C THR A 43 -6.71 9.43 -5.57
N PRO A 44 -5.90 10.51 -5.70
CA PRO A 44 -4.50 10.49 -5.28
C PRO A 44 -4.29 9.99 -3.84
N ALA A 45 -5.08 10.48 -2.88
CA ALA A 45 -5.00 10.05 -1.49
C ALA A 45 -5.34 8.55 -1.31
N GLU A 46 -6.39 8.06 -1.98
CA GLU A 46 -6.75 6.63 -1.98
C GLU A 46 -5.66 5.74 -2.60
N ASN A 47 -4.97 6.23 -3.63
CA ASN A 47 -3.87 5.52 -4.27
C ASN A 47 -2.68 5.34 -3.32
N LEU A 48 -2.27 6.41 -2.63
CA LEU A 48 -1.20 6.36 -1.62
C LEU A 48 -1.63 5.53 -0.40
N ALA A 49 -2.87 5.67 0.06
CA ALA A 49 -3.43 4.89 1.17
C ALA A 49 -3.37 3.38 0.90
N TYR A 50 -3.62 2.96 -0.34
CA TYR A 50 -3.49 1.56 -0.75
C TYR A 50 -2.05 1.03 -0.58
N GLN A 51 -1.03 1.81 -0.97
CA GLN A 51 0.38 1.40 -0.80
C GLN A 51 0.78 1.35 0.67
N MET A 52 0.36 2.33 1.47
CA MET A 52 0.60 2.35 2.92
C MET A 52 -0.05 1.16 3.61
N GLY A 53 -1.29 0.83 3.25
CA GLY A 53 -2.01 -0.31 3.80
C GLY A 53 -1.26 -1.64 3.60
N TRP A 54 -0.82 -1.92 2.38
CA TRP A 54 -0.08 -3.15 2.10
C TRP A 54 1.32 -3.18 2.68
N THR A 55 2.10 -2.10 2.56
CA THR A 55 3.47 -2.07 3.11
C THR A 55 3.47 -2.16 4.63
N THR A 56 2.53 -1.49 5.31
CA THR A 56 2.32 -1.63 6.75
C THR A 56 1.91 -3.04 7.13
N SER A 57 1.06 -3.70 6.33
CA SER A 57 0.64 -5.09 6.59
C SER A 57 1.84 -6.05 6.53
N VAL A 58 2.67 -5.95 5.49
CA VAL A 58 3.88 -6.78 5.34
C VAL A 58 4.85 -6.57 6.50
N LEU A 59 5.09 -5.32 6.89
CA LEU A 59 5.95 -4.99 8.03
C LEU A 59 5.37 -5.52 9.35
N LYS A 60 4.05 -5.45 9.53
CA LYS A 60 3.38 -5.98 10.71
C LYS A 60 3.50 -7.50 10.79
N TRP A 61 3.30 -8.22 9.68
CA TRP A 61 3.44 -9.68 9.67
C TRP A 61 4.84 -10.12 10.12
N GLU A 62 5.89 -9.49 9.56
CA GLU A 62 7.28 -9.75 9.97
C GLU A 62 7.51 -9.40 11.45
N SER A 63 6.98 -8.27 11.92
CA SER A 63 7.13 -7.85 13.31
C SER A 63 6.42 -8.79 14.30
N ASP A 64 5.22 -9.24 13.96
CA ASP A 64 4.42 -10.17 14.78
C ASP A 64 5.09 -11.55 14.79
N GLU A 65 5.56 -12.04 13.64
CA GLU A 65 6.29 -13.31 13.54
C GLU A 65 7.57 -13.30 14.39
N ARG A 66 8.36 -12.21 14.32
CA ARG A 66 9.54 -12.02 15.17
C ARG A 66 9.23 -11.93 16.66
N ALA A 67 8.00 -11.57 17.01
CA ALA A 67 7.51 -11.49 18.38
C ALA A 67 6.81 -12.80 18.84
N GLU A 68 6.88 -13.87 18.04
CA GLU A 68 6.21 -15.16 18.29
C GLU A 68 4.67 -15.02 18.42
N ILE A 69 4.10 -13.99 17.81
CA ILE A 69 2.66 -13.78 17.70
C ILE A 69 2.15 -14.49 16.44
N GLU A 70 1.03 -15.22 16.55
CA GLU A 70 0.42 -15.87 15.40
C GLU A 70 -0.02 -14.81 14.35
N VAL A 71 0.57 -14.86 13.16
CA VAL A 71 0.26 -13.93 12.07
C VAL A 71 -1.04 -14.35 11.37
N LYS A 72 -2.05 -13.46 11.35
CA LYS A 72 -3.24 -13.61 10.49
C LYS A 72 -3.12 -12.78 9.21
N MET A 73 -3.23 -13.46 8.07
CA MET A 73 -3.14 -12.84 6.74
C MET A 73 -4.50 -12.81 6.02
N PRO A 74 -4.83 -11.72 5.28
CA PRO A 74 -4.08 -10.47 5.18
C PRO A 74 -4.14 -9.61 6.46
N THR A 75 -5.20 -9.75 7.25
CA THR A 75 -5.32 -9.12 8.58
C THR A 75 -6.18 -9.99 9.50
N GLU A 76 -6.28 -9.62 10.78
CA GLU A 76 -7.24 -10.21 11.74
C GLU A 76 -8.70 -10.03 11.32
N LYS A 77 -9.02 -8.94 10.61
CA LYS A 77 -10.41 -8.51 10.31
C LYS A 77 -10.93 -9.03 8.97
N PHE A 78 -10.04 -9.29 8.02
CA PHE A 78 -10.38 -9.55 6.62
C PHE A 78 -9.64 -10.78 6.11
N LYS A 79 -10.35 -11.61 5.32
CA LYS A 79 -9.78 -12.76 4.60
C LYS A 79 -9.34 -12.38 3.19
N TRP A 80 -8.57 -13.26 2.55
CA TRP A 80 -8.13 -13.08 1.16
C TRP A 80 -9.26 -12.96 0.12
N ASN A 81 -10.47 -13.44 0.42
CA ASN A 81 -11.64 -13.24 -0.44
C ASN A 81 -12.43 -11.97 -0.11
N GLN A 82 -11.95 -11.14 0.83
CA GLN A 82 -12.56 -9.88 1.28
C GLN A 82 -11.66 -8.66 0.98
N LEU A 83 -10.84 -8.74 -0.06
CA LEU A 83 -9.89 -7.67 -0.37
C LEU A 83 -10.55 -6.32 -0.69
N GLY A 84 -11.76 -6.32 -1.25
CA GLY A 84 -12.51 -5.07 -1.46
C GLY A 84 -12.79 -4.32 -0.15
N GLU A 85 -13.21 -5.05 0.90
CA GLU A 85 -13.44 -4.48 2.23
C GLU A 85 -12.13 -4.03 2.89
N LEU A 86 -11.05 -4.80 2.71
CA LEU A 86 -9.72 -4.40 3.17
C LEU A 86 -9.23 -3.11 2.50
N TYR A 87 -9.48 -2.93 1.22
CA TYR A 87 -9.09 -1.71 0.50
C TYR A 87 -9.88 -0.49 0.97
N GLN A 88 -11.18 -0.65 1.21
CA GLN A 88 -11.97 0.40 1.83
C GLN A 88 -11.42 0.75 3.21
N TRP A 89 -11.05 -0.26 4.00
CA TRP A 89 -10.43 -0.03 5.31
C TRP A 89 -9.09 0.71 5.21
N PHE A 90 -8.26 0.44 4.21
CA PHE A 90 -7.03 1.23 3.95
C PHE A 90 -7.36 2.69 3.64
N THR A 91 -8.34 2.95 2.77
CA THR A 91 -8.81 4.31 2.47
C THR A 91 -9.25 5.02 3.76
N ASP A 92 -10.14 4.41 4.52
CA ASP A 92 -10.68 5.00 5.75
C ASP A 92 -9.59 5.24 6.82
N THR A 93 -8.55 4.40 6.83
CA THR A 93 -7.47 4.46 7.82
C THR A 93 -6.41 5.49 7.45
N TYR A 94 -6.06 5.64 6.17
CA TYR A 94 -4.88 6.41 5.79
C TYR A 94 -5.17 7.63 4.91
N ALA A 95 -6.20 7.61 4.06
CA ALA A 95 -6.43 8.69 3.09
C ALA A 95 -6.75 10.03 3.77
N THR A 96 -7.32 10.01 4.97
CA THR A 96 -7.63 11.23 5.74
C THR A 96 -6.39 11.91 6.33
N TYR A 97 -5.28 11.18 6.48
CA TYR A 97 -4.01 11.72 7.02
C TYR A 97 -3.02 12.14 5.93
N LEU A 98 -3.35 11.87 4.68
CA LEU A 98 -2.65 12.33 3.49
C LEU A 98 -3.26 13.64 3.02
#